data_AF-A0A963NTM6-F1
#
_entry.id   AF-A0A963NTM6-F1
#
_cell.length_a   1.000
_cell.length_b   1.000
_cell.length_c   1.000
_cell.angle_alpha   90.00
_cell.angle_beta   90.00
_cell.angle_gamma   90.00
#
_symmetry.space_group_name_H-M   'P 1'
#
loop_
_entity.id
_entity.type
_entity.pdbx_description
1 polymer ?
#
loop_
_entity_poly.entity_id
_entity_poly.type
_entity_poly.pdbx_seq_one_letter_code
_entity_poly.pdbx_strand_id
1 'polypeptide(L)'
;MSGDTIEALLAILGLALITVLARAFFMIPEREIPMPDWLRRGLKYAPLAALTAVIAPEIFMVQGTLIGTWQDARLPAVLCATGYYFWRRGILG
;
A
#
# COMPACT_ATOMS: atom_id res chain seq x y z
N MET A 1 39.34 12.55 4.25
CA MET A 1 38.10 11.74 4.12
C MET A 1 37.05 12.67 3.55
N SER A 2 36.60 12.39 2.34
CA SER A 2 35.65 13.19 1.56
C SER A 2 34.35 13.36 2.35
N GLY A 3 33.80 14.58 2.41
CA GLY A 3 32.56 14.88 3.16
C GLY A 3 31.42 13.92 2.82
N ASP A 4 31.32 13.53 1.55
CA ASP A 4 30.34 12.57 1.02
C ASP A 4 30.36 11.21 1.75
N THR A 5 31.53 10.73 2.16
CA THR A 5 31.65 9.44 2.87
C THR A 5 31.12 9.55 4.29
N ILE A 6 31.29 10.72 4.93
CA ILE A 6 30.78 10.99 6.28
C ILE A 6 29.26 11.14 6.22
N GLU A 7 28.73 11.82 5.21
CA GLU A 7 27.29 11.94 4.96
C GLU A 7 26.64 10.58 4.68
N ALA A 8 27.24 9.75 3.82
CA ALA A 8 26.76 8.40 3.55
C ALA A 8 26.78 7.53 4.83
N LEU A 9 27.83 7.62 5.64
CA LEU A 9 27.93 6.88 6.89
C LEU A 9 26.87 7.32 7.91
N LEU A 10 26.62 8.63 8.02
CA LEU A 10 25.56 9.18 8.86
C LEU A 10 24.17 8.75 8.37
N ALA A 11 23.93 8.76 7.07
CA ALA A 11 22.68 8.28 6.48
C ALA A 11 22.46 6.80 6.75
N ILE A 12 23.50 5.97 6.58
CA ILE A 12 23.44 4.52 6.86
C ILE A 12 23.17 4.27 8.35
N LEU A 13 23.89 4.95 9.25
CA LEU A 13 23.68 4.81 10.69
C LEU A 13 22.28 5.29 11.11
N GLY A 14 21.81 6.40 10.55
CA GLY A 14 20.46 6.92 10.79
C GLY A 14 19.38 5.94 10.32
N LEU A 15 19.48 5.42 9.10
CA LEU A 15 18.57 4.40 8.56
C LEU A 15 18.62 3.10 9.38
N ALA A 16 19.82 2.66 9.77
CA ALA A 16 20.00 1.48 10.60
C ALA A 16 19.34 1.67 11.98
N LEU A 17 19.56 2.81 12.64
CA LEU A 17 18.96 3.12 13.93
C LEU A 17 17.42 3.14 13.84
N ILE A 18 16.87 3.83 12.84
CA ILE A 18 15.42 3.89 12.63
C ILE A 18 14.85 2.49 12.35
N THR A 19 15.55 1.67 11.56
CA THR A 19 15.11 0.29 11.25
C THR A 19 15.11 -0.58 12.49
N VAL A 20 16.18 -0.49 13.31
CA VAL A 20 16.28 -1.22 14.57
C VAL A 20 15.18 -0.76 15.52
N LEU A 21 14.95 0.55 15.66
CA LEU A 21 13.87 1.07 16.50
C LEU A 21 12.49 0.58 16.03
N ALA A 22 12.18 0.70 14.74
CA ALA A 22 10.89 0.28 14.19
C ALA A 22 10.64 -1.22 14.33
N ARG A 23 11.67 -2.06 14.10
CA ARG A 23 11.55 -3.53 14.26
C ARG A 23 11.59 -3.97 15.71
N ALA A 24 12.50 -3.42 16.51
CA ALA A 24 12.64 -3.79 17.91
C ALA A 24 11.42 -3.35 18.72
N PHE A 25 10.78 -2.23 18.39
CA PHE A 25 9.52 -1.83 19.02
C PHE A 25 8.42 -2.89 18.86
N PHE A 26 8.38 -3.59 17.73
CA PHE A 26 7.48 -4.73 17.52
C PHE A 26 7.97 -6.04 18.17
N MET A 27 9.26 -6.15 18.49
CA MET A 27 9.90 -7.37 19.03
C MET A 27 10.06 -7.37 20.56
N ILE A 28 10.12 -6.19 21.20
CA ILE A 28 10.15 -5.98 22.65
C ILE A 28 8.86 -6.41 23.39
N PRO A 29 7.65 -6.50 22.81
CA PRO A 29 6.49 -7.03 23.51
C PRO A 29 6.63 -8.54 23.71
N GLU A 30 7.18 -8.94 24.85
CA GLU A 30 7.31 -10.34 25.29
C GLU A 30 5.99 -10.90 25.86
N ARG A 31 5.00 -10.04 26.06
CA ARG A 31 3.60 -10.43 26.28
C ARG A 31 2.84 -10.36 24.97
N GLU A 32 2.04 -11.38 24.70
CA GLU A 32 0.93 -11.34 23.75
C GLU A 32 0.12 -10.07 24.02
N ILE A 33 0.44 -8.96 23.34
CA ILE A 33 -0.46 -7.82 23.30
C ILE A 33 -1.73 -8.43 22.73
N PRO A 34 -2.84 -8.51 23.50
CA PRO A 34 -4.05 -9.11 22.98
C PRO A 34 -4.43 -8.24 21.79
N MET A 35 -4.11 -8.69 20.57
CA MET A 35 -4.33 -7.89 19.36
C MET A 35 -5.82 -7.63 19.36
N PRO A 36 -6.25 -6.39 19.64
CA PRO A 36 -7.65 -6.16 19.85
C PRO A 36 -8.34 -6.45 18.52
N ASP A 37 -9.51 -7.10 18.56
CA ASP A 37 -10.11 -7.68 17.36
C ASP A 37 -10.31 -6.67 16.23
N TRP A 38 -10.38 -5.37 16.54
CA TRP A 38 -10.41 -4.29 15.56
C TRP A 38 -9.10 -4.15 14.78
N LEU A 39 -7.93 -4.26 15.43
CA LEU A 39 -6.62 -4.12 14.78
C LEU A 39 -6.29 -5.37 13.97
N ARG A 40 -6.61 -6.56 14.49
CA ARG A 40 -6.43 -7.83 13.77
C ARG A 40 -7.30 -7.89 12.51
N ARG A 41 -8.54 -7.39 12.59
CA ARG A 41 -9.40 -7.23 11.41
C ARG A 41 -8.82 -6.16 10.48
N GLY A 42 -8.44 -4.99 10.98
CA GLY A 42 -7.83 -3.92 10.19
C GLY A 42 -6.59 -4.36 9.40
N LEU A 43 -5.68 -5.09 10.03
CA LEU A 43 -4.46 -5.62 9.41
C LEU A 43 -4.76 -6.64 8.29
N LYS A 44 -5.81 -7.45 8.40
CA LYS A 44 -6.24 -8.35 7.30
C LYS A 44 -6.73 -7.60 6.07
N TYR A 45 -7.34 -6.42 6.26
CA TYR A 45 -7.84 -5.58 5.17
C TYR A 45 -6.83 -4.53 4.68
N ALA A 46 -5.72 -4.32 5.41
CA ALA A 46 -4.72 -3.32 5.08
C ALA A 46 -4.07 -3.52 3.69
N PRO A 47 -3.65 -4.73 3.26
CA PRO A 47 -3.08 -4.92 1.92
C PRO A 47 -4.07 -4.63 0.80
N LEU A 48 -5.32 -5.07 0.96
CA LEU A 48 -6.38 -4.80 0.00
C LEU A 48 -6.65 -3.29 -0.09
N ALA A 49 -6.77 -2.61 1.06
CA ALA A 49 -6.99 -1.17 1.12
C ALA A 49 -5.81 -0.38 0.51
N ALA A 50 -4.58 -0.84 0.68
CA ALA A 50 -3.40 -0.23 0.08
C ALA A 50 -3.41 -0.37 -1.45
N LEU A 51 -3.70 -1.57 -1.96
CA LEU A 51 -3.81 -1.80 -3.41
C LEU A 51 -4.94 -0.97 -4.02
N THR A 52 -6.11 -0.92 -3.38
CA THR A 52 -7.22 -0.09 -3.88
C THR A 52 -6.88 1.40 -3.82
N ALA A 53 -6.15 1.87 -2.81
CA ALA A 53 -5.72 3.26 -2.70
C ALA A 53 -4.69 3.66 -3.78
N VAL A 54 -3.88 2.73 -4.29
CA VAL A 54 -2.98 2.96 -5.42
C VAL A 54 -3.73 2.90 -6.75
N ILE A 55 -4.61 1.91 -6.92
CA ILE A 55 -5.35 1.68 -8.16
C ILE A 55 -6.46 2.73 -8.38
N ALA A 56 -7.10 3.22 -7.33
CA ALA A 56 -8.16 4.21 -7.43
C ALA A 56 -7.72 5.49 -8.16
N PRO A 57 -6.67 6.21 -7.74
CA PRO A 57 -6.20 7.38 -8.47
C PRO A 57 -5.66 7.00 -9.84
N GLU A 58 -5.03 5.83 -10.00
CA GLU A 58 -4.65 5.36 -11.34
C GLU A 58 -5.87 5.30 -12.26
N ILE A 59 -7.03 4.82 -11.81
CA ILE A 59 -8.26 4.73 -12.61
C ILE A 59 -8.92 6.11 -12.80
N PHE A 60 -9.04 6.89 -11.72
CA PHE A 60 -9.82 8.12 -11.71
C PHE A 60 -9.06 9.36 -12.21
N MET A 61 -7.73 9.36 -12.16
CA MET A 61 -6.88 10.48 -12.54
C MET A 61 -5.81 10.06 -13.54
N VAL A 62 -5.75 10.80 -14.65
CA VAL A 62 -4.71 10.66 -15.67
C VAL A 62 -3.93 11.98 -15.66
N GLN A 63 -2.64 11.89 -15.32
CA GLN A 63 -1.67 13.01 -15.38
C GLN A 63 -2.12 14.31 -14.68
N GLY A 64 -2.77 14.21 -13.52
CA GLY A 64 -3.08 15.39 -12.68
C GLY A 64 -4.24 16.26 -13.16
N THR A 65 -4.96 15.87 -14.22
CA THR A 65 -6.21 16.51 -14.64
C THR A 65 -7.39 15.59 -14.37
N LEU A 66 -8.42 16.09 -13.65
CA LEU A 66 -9.71 15.38 -13.55
C LEU A 66 -10.29 15.25 -14.96
N ILE A 67 -10.48 14.02 -15.41
CA ILE A 67 -11.03 13.71 -16.72
C ILE A 67 -12.50 14.17 -16.74
N GLY A 68 -12.76 15.31 -17.37
CA GLY A 68 -14.10 15.84 -17.58
C GLY A 68 -14.87 15.19 -18.74
N THR A 69 -14.25 14.25 -19.46
CA THR A 69 -14.77 13.72 -20.73
C THR A 69 -15.12 12.24 -20.60
N TRP A 70 -16.40 11.92 -20.72
CA TRP A 70 -16.98 10.57 -20.75
C TRP A 70 -16.44 9.62 -21.86
N GLN A 71 -15.45 10.05 -22.64
CA GLN A 71 -14.86 9.30 -23.76
C GLN A 71 -13.55 8.58 -23.42
N ASP A 72 -13.01 8.75 -22.22
CA ASP A 72 -11.79 8.00 -21.85
C ASP A 72 -12.11 6.51 -21.67
N ALA A 73 -11.49 5.67 -22.51
CA ALA A 73 -11.72 4.23 -22.62
C ALA A 73 -11.50 3.42 -21.32
N ARG A 74 -11.02 4.06 -20.26
CA ARG A 74 -10.72 3.45 -18.96
C ARG A 74 -11.95 3.31 -18.06
N LEU A 75 -12.91 4.23 -18.12
CA LEU A 75 -14.19 4.09 -17.40
C LEU A 75 -15.00 2.87 -17.88
N PRO A 76 -15.21 2.65 -19.20
CA PRO A 76 -15.84 1.43 -19.67
C PRO A 76 -14.96 0.20 -19.44
N ALA A 77 -13.62 0.30 -19.47
CA ALA A 77 -12.73 -0.82 -19.15
C ALA A 77 -12.87 -1.28 -17.68
N VAL A 78 -13.01 -0.36 -16.72
CA VAL A 78 -13.23 -0.67 -15.31
C VAL A 78 -14.62 -1.24 -15.07
N LEU A 79 -15.65 -0.71 -15.76
CA LEU A 79 -16.99 -1.29 -15.73
C LEU A 79 -17.01 -2.70 -16.33
N CYS A 80 -16.37 -2.93 -17.46
CA CYS A 80 -16.22 -4.24 -18.08
C CYS A 80 -15.42 -5.20 -17.19
N ALA A 81 -14.31 -4.77 -16.58
CA ALA A 81 -13.50 -5.58 -15.68
C ALA A 81 -14.27 -5.95 -14.40
N THR A 82 -14.99 -4.99 -13.82
CA THR A 82 -15.82 -5.20 -12.62
C THR A 82 -16.99 -6.13 -12.94
N GLY A 83 -17.69 -5.91 -14.06
CA GLY A 83 -18.78 -6.76 -14.54
C GLY A 83 -18.31 -8.19 -14.83
N TYR A 84 -17.16 -8.35 -15.48
CA TYR A 84 -16.56 -9.64 -15.74
C TYR A 84 -16.12 -10.36 -14.47
N TYR A 85 -15.52 -9.66 -13.51
CA TYR A 85 -15.19 -10.23 -12.20
C TYR A 85 -16.43 -10.69 -11.44
N PHE A 86 -17.53 -9.93 -11.54
CA PHE A 86 -18.80 -10.29 -10.92
C PHE A 86 -19.51 -11.45 -11.61
N TRP A 87 -19.30 -11.63 -12.92
CA TRP A 87 -19.84 -12.75 -13.69
C TRP A 87 -19.03 -14.03 -13.49
N ARG A 88 -17.69 -13.93 -13.46
CA ARG A 88 -16.80 -15.04 -13.09
C ARG A 88 -16.57 -15.09 -11.58
N ARG A 89 -17.63 -15.27 -10.79
CA ARG A 89 -17.54 -15.67 -9.36
C ARG A 89 -17.08 -17.13 -9.20
N GLY A 90 -16.08 -17.56 -9.96
CA GLY A 90 -15.47 -18.88 -9.89
C GLY A 90 -13.96 -18.72 -9.82
N ILE A 91 -13.38 -19.01 -8.66
CA ILE A 91 -11.92 -19.14 -8.50
C ILE A 91 -11.40 -20.48 -9.05
N LEU A 92 -12.30 -21.33 -9.55
CA LEU A 92 -12.02 -22.54 -10.31
C LEU A 92 -12.93 -22.53 -11.55
N GLY A 93 -12.41 -23.01 -12.69
CA GLY A 93 -13.29 -23.51 -13.74
C GLY A 93 -14.16 -24.65 -13.24
#